data_AF-A0A916QQA4-F1
#
_entry.id   AF-A0A916QQA4-F1
#
_cell.length_a   1.000
_cell.length_b   1.000
_cell.length_c   1.000
_cell.angle_alpha   90.00
_cell.angle_beta   90.00
_cell.angle_gamma   90.00
#
_symmetry.space_group_name_H-M   'P 1'
#
loop_
_entity.id
_entity.type
_entity.pdbx_description
1 polymer ?
#
loop_
_entity_poly.entity_id
_entity_poly.type
_entity_poly.pdbx_seq_one_letter_code
_entity_poly.pdbx_strand_id
1 'polypeptide(L)' 'MIRAYQNQEGSQRQIAQRFQVSLTFVRNLLRHYRTTGTVNPKQHGGGPKIKIDGNFDSLMSAENPTKTRYACFVSYANI' A
#
# COMPACT_ATOMS: atom_id res chain seq x y z
N MET A 1 -5.91 15.32 -4.07
CA MET A 1 -7.36 15.08 -4.28
C MET A 1 -8.18 15.15 -2.99
N ILE A 2 -7.99 14.29 -1.98
CA ILE A 2 -8.88 14.26 -0.80
C ILE A 2 -8.92 15.58 -0.02
N ARG A 3 -7.78 16.28 0.08
CA ARG A 3 -7.73 17.64 0.67
C ARG A 3 -8.63 18.62 -0.08
N ALA A 4 -8.65 18.59 -1.41
CA ALA A 4 -9.53 19.45 -2.22
C ALA A 4 -11.02 19.16 -1.98
N TYR A 5 -11.38 17.89 -1.72
CA TYR A 5 -12.73 17.53 -1.29
C TYR A 5 -13.05 18.03 0.13
N GLN A 6 -12.11 17.89 1.07
CA GLN A 6 -12.27 18.37 2.45
C GLN A 6 -12.40 19.90 2.53
N ASN A 7 -11.62 20.60 1.70
CA ASN A 7 -11.64 22.05 1.55
C ASN A 7 -12.84 22.55 0.73
N GLN A 8 -13.72 21.65 0.27
CA GLN A 8 -14.88 21.97 -0.56
C GLN A 8 -14.54 22.80 -1.81
N GLU A 9 -13.40 22.52 -2.45
CA GLU A 9 -12.89 23.22 -3.65
C GLU A 9 -13.67 22.88 -4.94
N GLY A 10 -14.97 22.61 -4.82
CA GLY A 10 -15.89 22.32 -5.91
C GLY A 10 -16.57 20.95 -5.83
N SER A 11 -17.40 20.67 -6.83
CA SER A 11 -18.12 19.41 -6.98
C SER A 11 -17.19 18.25 -7.33
N GLN A 12 -17.64 17.01 -7.09
CA GLN A 12 -16.88 15.80 -7.45
C GLN A 12 -16.48 15.75 -8.94
N ARG A 13 -17.30 16.32 -9.84
CA ARG A 13 -17.01 16.41 -11.28
C ARG A 13 -15.88 17.40 -11.58
N GLN A 14 -15.87 18.56 -10.93
CA GLN A 14 -14.78 19.54 -11.09
C GLN A 14 -13.46 19.00 -10.53
N ILE A 15 -13.51 18.28 -9.40
CA ILE A 15 -12.35 17.57 -8.85
C ILE A 15 -11.84 16.53 -9.85
N ALA A 16 -12.74 15.73 -10.44
CA ALA A 16 -12.38 14.73 -11.44
C ALA A 16 -11.66 15.35 -12.65
N GLN A 17 -12.20 16.47 -13.18
CA GLN A 17 -11.58 17.21 -14.28
C GLN A 17 -10.21 17.79 -13.90
N ARG A 18 -10.08 18.43 -12.74
CA ARG A 18 -8.83 19.05 -12.27
C ARG A 18 -7.70 18.04 -12.11
N PHE A 19 -8.02 16.84 -11.64
CA PHE A 19 -7.04 15.76 -11.48
C PHE A 19 -6.98 14.79 -12.67
N GLN A 20 -7.72 15.07 -13.76
CA GLN A 20 -7.81 14.22 -14.97
C GLN A 20 -8.14 12.75 -14.67
N VAL A 21 -8.97 12.51 -13.66
CA VAL A 21 -9.44 11.17 -13.28
C VAL A 21 -10.90 11.00 -13.61
N SER A 22 -11.37 9.76 -13.66
CA SER A 22 -12.78 9.47 -13.86
C SER A 22 -13.62 9.84 -12.63
N LEU A 23 -14.90 10.19 -12.85
CA LEU A 23 -15.84 10.44 -11.75
C LEU A 23 -16.04 9.20 -10.88
N THR A 24 -15.98 8.01 -11.47
CA THR A 24 -16.09 6.74 -10.75
C THR A 24 -14.91 6.51 -9.82
N PHE A 25 -13.69 6.86 -10.25
CA PHE A 25 -12.52 6.84 -9.39
C PHE A 25 -12.71 7.75 -8.17
N VAL A 26 -13.17 8.99 -8.41
CA VAL A 26 -13.44 9.95 -7.32
C VAL A 26 -14.44 9.39 -6.31
N ARG A 27 -15.56 8.86 -6.80
CA ARG A 27 -16.62 8.27 -5.96
C ARG A 27 -16.11 7.08 -5.15
N ASN A 28 -15.36 6.19 -5.78
CA ASN A 28 -14.81 4.99 -5.14
C ASN A 28 -13.78 5.36 -4.06
N LEU A 29 -12.92 6.34 -4.33
CA LEU A 29 -11.94 6.82 -3.37
C LEU A 29 -12.61 7.47 -2.15
N LEU A 30 -13.63 8.32 -2.37
CA LEU A 30 -14.37 8.95 -1.27
C LEU A 30 -15.12 7.92 -0.43
N ARG A 31 -15.70 6.89 -1.05
CA ARG A 31 -16.33 5.78 -0.32
C ARG A 31 -15.31 5.04 0.55
N HIS A 32 -14.16 4.67 -0.02
CA HIS A 32 -13.08 3.98 0.71
C HIS A 32 -12.57 4.81 1.89
N TYR A 33 -12.39 6.11 1.68
CA TYR A 33 -11.95 7.03 2.72
C TYR A 33 -12.96 7.14 3.86
N ARG A 34 -14.27 7.22 3.58
CA ARG A 34 -15.31 7.23 4.61
C ARG A 34 -15.37 5.93 5.42
N THR A 35 -15.11 4.79 4.79
CA THR A 35 -15.19 3.48 5.45
C THR A 35 -13.93 3.13 6.25
N THR A 36 -12.75 3.50 5.76
CA THR A 36 -11.47 3.08 6.36
C THR A 36 -10.73 4.21 7.07
N GLY A 37 -11.14 5.47 6.87
CA GLY A 37 -10.40 6.64 7.33
C GLY A 37 -9.06 6.86 6.62
N THR A 38 -8.67 5.97 5.70
CA THR A 38 -7.35 5.97 5.05
C THR A 38 -7.48 6.06 3.54
N VAL A 39 -6.39 6.46 2.91
CA VAL A 39 -6.25 6.56 1.46
C VAL A 39 -5.38 5.45 0.89
N ASN A 40 -4.94 4.54 1.76
CA ASN A 40 -4.08 3.44 1.38
C ASN A 40 -4.82 2.52 0.42
N PRO A 41 -4.16 2.06 -0.66
CA PRO A 41 -4.73 1.07 -1.54
C PRO A 41 -5.06 -0.19 -0.75
N LYS A 42 -6.11 -0.90 -1.18
CA LYS A 42 -6.39 -2.24 -0.65
C LYS A 42 -5.21 -3.15 -0.98
N GLN A 43 -4.91 -4.08 -0.08
CA GLN A 43 -3.93 -5.12 -0.35
C GLN A 43 -4.31 -5.83 -1.66
N HIS A 44 -3.37 -5.92 -2.58
CA HIS A 44 -3.57 -6.71 -3.79
C HIS A 44 -3.79 -8.17 -3.37
N GLY A 45 -4.83 -8.81 -3.92
CA GLY A 45 -5.21 -10.19 -3.55
C GLY A 45 -4.20 -11.28 -3.91
N GLY A 46 -2.99 -10.90 -4.36
CA GLY A 46 -2.00 -11.79 -4.93
C GLY A 46 -2.28 -12.10 -6.39
N GLY A 47 -1.22 -12.30 -7.16
CA GLY A 47 -1.30 -12.96 -8.47
C GLY A 47 -1.37 -14.48 -8.30
N PRO A 48 -1.59 -15.23 -9.39
CA PRO A 48 -1.50 -16.68 -9.38
C PRO A 48 -0.17 -17.13 -8.73
N LYS A 49 -0.24 -18.08 -7.79
CA LYS A 49 0.98 -18.68 -7.23
C LYS A 49 1.73 -19.37 -8.36
N ILE A 50 2.99 -19.00 -8.57
CA ILE A 50 3.84 -19.64 -9.57
C ILE A 50 4.03 -21.09 -9.13
N LYS A 51 3.67 -22.03 -10.00
CA LYS A 51 3.90 -23.47 -9.78
C LYS A 51 5.36 -23.77 -10.13
N ILE A 52 6.27 -23.53 -9.20
CA ILE A 52 7.62 -24.08 -9.30
C ILE A 52 7.65 -25.30 -8.40
N ASP A 53 7.56 -26.48 -9.00
CA ASP A 53 7.69 -27.79 -8.31
C ASP A 53 9.19 -28.15 -8.15
N GLY A 54 9.97 -27.21 -7.64
CA GLY A 54 11.42 -27.34 -7.53
C GLY A 54 11.92 -26.71 -6.25
N ASN A 55 12.27 -27.57 -5.30
CA ASN A 55 13.02 -27.34 -4.06
C ASN A 55 13.65 -25.93 -3.92
N PHE A 56 12.80 -24.95 -3.60
CA PHE A 56 13.18 -23.54 -3.44
C PHE A 56 14.13 -23.35 -2.26
N ASP A 57 14.03 -24.23 -1.26
CA ASP A 57 14.85 -24.24 -0.05
C ASP A 57 16.35 -24.46 -0.34
N SER A 58 16.68 -25.15 -1.45
CA SER A 58 18.07 -25.40 -1.84
C SER A 58 18.74 -24.20 -2.52
N LEU A 59 17.96 -23.30 -3.14
CA LEU A 59 18.48 -22.13 -3.85
C LEU A 59 18.61 -20.89 -2.95
N MET A 60 17.97 -20.89 -1.77
CA MET A 60 18.02 -19.79 -0.80
C MET A 60 19.12 -19.94 0.26
N SER A 61 19.81 -21.09 0.30
CA SER A 61 20.89 -21.35 1.29
C SER A 61 22.29 -20.92 0.83
N ALA A 62 22.45 -20.45 -0.41
CA ALA A 62 23.70 -19.88 -0.90
C ALA A 62 23.48 -18.39 -1.23
N GLU A 63 24.05 -17.54 -0.37
CA GLU A 63 24.14 -16.08 -0.52
C GLU A 63 22.83 -15.29 -0.37
N ASN A 64 22.68 -14.58 0.75
CA ASN A 64 22.70 -13.11 0.71
C ASN A 64 22.77 -12.49 2.13
N PRO A 65 23.90 -11.86 2.51
CA PRO A 65 24.13 -11.27 3.83
C PRO A 65 23.49 -9.88 3.94
N THR A 66 22.19 -9.79 4.21
CA THR A 66 21.56 -8.49 4.54
C THR A 66 20.55 -8.56 5.69
N LYS A 67 20.79 -9.44 6.68
CA LYS A 67 20.09 -9.41 7.98
C LYS A 67 20.86 -8.60 9.03
N THR A 68 21.40 -7.43 8.68
CA THR A 68 22.17 -6.56 9.60
C THR A 68 21.39 -5.33 10.06
N ARG A 69 20.07 -5.25 9.85
CA ARG A 69 19.26 -4.11 10.34
C ARG A 69 18.41 -4.37 11.58
N TYR A 70 18.26 -5.62 12.02
CA TYR A 70 17.48 -5.93 13.24
C TYR A 70 18.31 -5.95 14.53
N ALA A 71 19.62 -5.70 14.47
CA ALA A 71 20.49 -5.65 15.65
C ALA A 71 20.30 -4.37 16.50
N CYS A 72 19.48 -3.40 16.08
CA CYS A 72 19.30 -2.13 16.80
C CYS A 72 18.23 -2.17 17.91
N PHE A 73 17.46 -3.26 18.08
CA PHE A 73 16.31 -3.25 18.99
C PHE A 73 16.53 -3.91 20.37
N VAL A 74 17.70 -4.46 20.69
CA VAL A 74 17.93 -5.08 22.01
C VAL A 74 19.08 -4.38 22.74
N SER A 75 18.87 -3.10 23.06
CA SER A 75 19.78 -2.32 23.94
C SER A 75 19.16 -1.99 25.31
N TYR A 76 18.02 -2.60 25.67
CA TYR A 76 17.37 -2.39 26.96
C TYR A 76 17.01 -3.73 27.62
N ALA A 77 17.99 -4.41 28.22
CA ALA A 77 17.79 -5.35 29.32
C ALA A 77 19.14 -5.67 29.97
N ASN A 78 19.34 -5.18 31.20
CA ASN A 78 20.45 -5.37 32.14
C ASN A 78 21.53 -4.27 32.18
N ILE A 79 21.15 -3.15 32.81
CA ILE A 79 21.90 -2.65 33.98
C ILE A 79 21.13 -3.14 35.20
#